data_AF-A0A6B3HL74-F1
#
_entry.id   AF-A0A6B3HL74-F1
#
_cell.length_a   1.000
_cell.length_b   1.000
_cell.length_c   1.000
_cell.angle_alpha   90.00
_cell.angle_beta   90.00
_cell.angle_gamma   90.00
#
_symmetry.space_group_name_H-M   'P 1'
#
loop_
_entity.id
_entity.type
_entity.pdbx_description
1 polymer ?
#
loop_
_entity_poly.entity_id
_entity_poly.type
_entity_poly.pdbx_seq_one_letter_code
_entity_poly.pdbx_strand_id
1 'polypeptide(L)'
;PIHPRTPQLPYYSGLTGGRLDAPVLDADYWCRNLRNTVRFHQAARALLRDRHGVLLEVSPHTVLTSALTDCVEEHGVQAAVLGTLRRDQDGPGRFLTSLGD
;
A
#
# COMPACT_ATOMS: atom_id res chain seq x y z
N PRO A 1 20.93 0.00 19.03
CA PRO A 1 20.68 -0.57 17.68
C PRO A 1 19.18 -0.82 17.47
N ILE A 2 18.68 -0.60 16.25
CA ILE A 2 17.29 -0.91 15.89
C ILE A 2 17.24 -2.39 15.47
N HIS A 3 16.32 -3.16 16.04
CA HIS A 3 16.11 -4.57 15.71
C HIS A 3 14.72 -4.76 15.11
N PRO A 4 14.59 -5.37 13.91
CA PRO A 4 13.31 -5.61 13.30
C PRO A 4 12.49 -6.60 14.13
N ARG A 5 11.18 -6.42 14.12
CA ARG A 5 10.21 -7.36 14.70
C ARG A 5 9.32 -7.90 13.59
N THR A 6 8.73 -9.06 13.82
CA THR A 6 7.74 -9.62 12.91
C THR A 6 6.53 -8.69 12.82
N PRO A 7 6.13 -8.26 11.62
CA PRO A 7 4.92 -7.47 11.44
C PRO A 7 3.70 -8.20 12.01
N GLN A 8 2.86 -7.50 12.77
CA GLN A 8 1.59 -8.04 13.27
C GLN A 8 0.52 -8.11 12.17
N LEU A 9 0.66 -7.30 11.13
CA LEU A 9 -0.18 -7.29 9.94
C LEU A 9 0.61 -7.85 8.75
N PRO A 10 -0.06 -8.52 7.78
CA PRO A 10 0.57 -8.91 6.53
C PRO A 10 1.26 -7.70 5.86
N TYR A 11 2.53 -7.88 5.50
CA TYR A 11 3.32 -6.83 4.86
C TYR A 11 3.63 -7.23 3.42
N TYR A 12 3.12 -6.46 2.46
CA TYR A 12 3.42 -6.63 1.04
C TYR A 12 4.52 -5.64 0.65
N SER A 13 5.70 -6.16 0.32
CA SER A 13 6.87 -5.33 0.09
C SER A 13 6.92 -4.82 -1.34
N GLY A 14 7.10 -3.51 -1.50
CA GLY A 14 7.46 -2.91 -2.77
C GLY A 14 8.84 -3.35 -3.28
N LEU A 15 9.73 -3.88 -2.43
CA LEU A 15 11.04 -4.38 -2.86
C LEU A 15 10.93 -5.80 -3.45
N THR A 16 10.19 -6.70 -2.80
CA THR A 16 10.06 -8.10 -3.25
C THR A 16 8.88 -8.31 -4.21
N GLY A 17 7.90 -7.42 -4.21
CA GLY A 17 6.68 -7.51 -5.01
C GLY A 17 5.63 -8.49 -4.45
N GLY A 18 5.76 -8.91 -3.20
CA GLY A 18 4.85 -9.88 -2.58
C GLY A 18 4.84 -9.80 -1.06
N ARG A 19 4.05 -10.68 -0.45
CA ARG A 19 3.96 -10.81 1.02
C ARG A 19 5.29 -11.26 1.61
N LEU A 20 5.67 -10.68 2.74
CA LEU A 20 6.81 -11.13 3.54
C LEU A 20 6.34 -12.10 4.63
N ASP A 21 7.06 -13.21 4.78
CA ASP A 21 6.78 -14.25 5.78
C ASP A 21 7.71 -14.19 7.01
N ALA A 22 8.72 -13.31 6.98
CA ALA A 22 9.73 -13.18 8.03
C ALA A 22 10.10 -11.71 8.30
N PRO A 23 10.64 -11.37 9.50
CA PRO A 23 11.10 -10.03 9.84
C PRO A 23 12.40 -9.68 9.12
N VAL A 24 12.31 -9.38 7.83
CA VAL A 24 13.45 -8.98 6.99
C VAL A 24 13.64 -7.46 6.93
N LEU A 25 12.95 -6.67 7.77
CA LEU A 25 12.93 -5.19 7.71
C LEU A 25 14.14 -4.54 8.42
N ASP A 26 15.33 -5.08 8.21
CA ASP A 26 16.59 -4.59 8.78
C ASP A 26 17.24 -3.47 7.94
N ALA A 27 18.44 -3.05 8.34
CA ALA A 27 19.17 -1.99 7.64
C ALA A 27 19.53 -2.37 6.19
N ASP A 28 19.83 -3.65 5.91
CA ASP A 28 20.12 -4.11 4.55
C ASP A 28 18.88 -4.00 3.67
N TYR A 29 17.72 -4.43 4.18
CA TYR A 29 16.45 -4.29 3.47
C TYR A 29 16.15 -2.84 3.10
N TRP A 30 16.30 -1.90 4.03
CA TRP A 30 16.06 -0.48 3.73
C TRP A 30 17.08 0.07 2.74
N CYS A 31 18.36 -0.31 2.86
CA CYS A 31 19.40 0.04 1.90
C CYS A 31 19.09 -0.48 0.50
N ARG A 32 18.50 -1.67 0.38
CA ARG A 32 18.06 -2.26 -0.89
C ARG A 32 16.78 -1.63 -1.40
N ASN A 33 15.80 -1.38 -0.55
CA ASN A 33 14.53 -0.74 -0.93
C ASN A 33 14.77 0.64 -1.54
N LEU A 34 15.73 1.41 -1.00
CA LEU A 34 16.10 2.71 -1.55
C LEU A 34 16.82 2.62 -2.91
N ARG A 35 17.58 1.53 -3.16
CA ARG A 35 18.46 1.40 -4.33
C ARG A 35 17.88 0.61 -5.48
N ASN A 36 16.80 -0.13 -5.25
CA ASN A 36 16.22 -1.03 -6.24
C ASN A 36 14.81 -0.58 -6.64
N THR A 37 14.34 -1.09 -7.77
CA THR A 37 13.01 -0.80 -8.30
C THR A 37 11.91 -1.13 -7.30
N VAL A 38 10.97 -0.20 -7.12
CA VAL A 38 9.72 -0.43 -6.40
C VAL A 38 8.75 -1.20 -7.31
N ARG A 39 8.53 -2.48 -6.98
CA ARG A 39 7.61 -3.42 -7.62
C ARG A 39 6.17 -3.22 -7.16
N PHE A 40 5.68 -1.98 -7.20
CA PHE A 40 4.37 -1.60 -6.67
C PHE A 40 3.24 -2.44 -7.26
N HIS A 41 3.19 -2.53 -8.60
CA HIS A 41 2.18 -3.32 -9.31
C HIS A 41 2.17 -4.78 -8.83
N GLN A 42 3.32 -5.45 -8.74
CA GLN A 42 3.40 -6.84 -8.25
C GLN A 42 2.88 -6.99 -6.82
N ALA A 43 3.24 -6.06 -5.92
CA ALA A 43 2.75 -6.06 -4.54
C ALA A 43 1.22 -5.85 -4.47
N ALA A 44 0.67 -4.94 -5.28
CA ALA A 44 -0.78 -4.73 -5.39
C ALA A 44 -1.50 -5.98 -5.91
N ARG A 45 -0.95 -6.64 -6.94
CA ARG A 45 -1.48 -7.92 -7.43
C ARG A 45 -1.50 -9.01 -6.37
N ALA A 46 -0.41 -9.14 -5.60
CA ALA A 46 -0.32 -10.12 -4.52
C ALA A 46 -1.38 -9.85 -3.43
N LEU A 47 -1.58 -8.59 -3.10
CA LEU A 47 -2.60 -8.16 -2.15
C LEU A 47 -4.02 -8.47 -2.67
N LEU A 48 -4.31 -8.22 -3.95
CA LEU A 48 -5.61 -8.56 -4.55
C LEU A 48 -5.85 -10.09 -4.61
N ARG A 49 -4.81 -10.88 -4.92
CA ARG A 49 -4.89 -12.36 -4.89
C ARG A 49 -5.23 -12.89 -3.50
N ASP A 50 -4.76 -12.22 -2.46
CA ASP A 50 -5.07 -12.54 -1.08
C ASP A 50 -6.45 -12.02 -0.63
N ARG A 51 -7.27 -11.50 -1.57
CA ARG A 51 -8.68 -11.10 -1.42
C ARG A 51 -8.91 -9.90 -0.50
N HIS A 52 -7.97 -8.97 -0.43
CA HIS A 52 -8.20 -7.68 0.21
C HIS A 52 -9.14 -6.82 -0.65
N GLY A 53 -10.32 -6.47 -0.11
CA GLY A 53 -11.39 -5.79 -0.85
C GLY A 53 -11.47 -4.27 -0.67
N VAL A 54 -10.63 -3.68 0.18
CA VAL A 54 -10.56 -2.23 0.40
C VAL A 54 -9.10 -1.80 0.41
N LEU A 55 -8.73 -0.90 -0.50
CA LEU A 55 -7.39 -0.36 -0.67
C LEU A 55 -7.41 1.12 -0.31
N LEU A 56 -6.84 1.45 0.85
CA LEU A 56 -6.79 2.83 1.35
C LEU A 56 -5.38 3.42 1.15
N GLU A 57 -5.28 4.46 0.33
CA GLU A 57 -4.09 5.28 0.19
C GLU A 57 -4.00 6.28 1.35
N VAL A 58 -3.02 6.07 2.24
CA VAL A 58 -2.75 6.97 3.37
C VAL A 58 -1.66 7.97 2.98
N SER A 59 -2.07 9.11 2.45
CA SER A 59 -1.18 10.17 1.97
C SER A 59 -1.83 11.55 2.09
N PRO A 60 -1.05 12.65 2.03
CA PRO A 60 -1.59 14.02 1.98
C PRO A 60 -2.38 14.32 0.69
N HIS A 61 -2.18 13.52 -0.36
CA HIS A 61 -2.90 13.63 -1.62
C HIS A 61 -2.79 12.31 -2.40
N THR A 62 -3.88 11.92 -3.05
CA THR A 62 -3.99 10.66 -3.81
C THR A 62 -3.11 10.64 -5.06
N VAL A 63 -2.01 9.89 -5.01
CA VAL A 63 -1.09 9.64 -6.13
C VAL A 63 -1.17 8.18 -6.60
N LEU A 64 -1.48 7.23 -5.72
CA LEU A 64 -1.48 5.79 -6.01
C LEU A 64 -2.87 5.25 -6.38
N THR A 65 -3.92 5.98 -6.07
CA THR A 65 -5.32 5.60 -6.31
C THR A 65 -5.56 5.14 -7.75
N SER A 66 -5.12 5.89 -8.75
CA SER A 66 -5.29 5.50 -10.17
C SER A 66 -4.59 4.17 -10.47
N ALA A 67 -3.34 4.00 -10.04
CA ALA A 67 -2.58 2.78 -10.29
C ALA A 67 -3.19 1.56 -9.57
N LEU A 68 -3.80 1.76 -8.41
CA LEU A 68 -4.52 0.70 -7.69
C LEU A 68 -5.83 0.34 -8.41
N THR A 69 -6.58 1.31 -8.92
CA THR A 69 -7.78 1.08 -9.74
C THR A 69 -7.44 0.24 -10.98
N ASP A 70 -6.38 0.60 -11.71
CA ASP A 70 -5.92 -0.17 -12.87
C ASP A 70 -5.60 -1.63 -12.50
N CYS A 71 -4.97 -1.84 -11.33
CA CYS A 71 -4.68 -3.19 -10.84
C CYS A 71 -5.95 -3.99 -10.52
N VAL A 72 -6.96 -3.35 -9.92
CA VAL A 72 -8.25 -3.98 -9.59
C VAL A 72 -8.98 -4.40 -10.86
N GLU A 73 -9.04 -3.51 -11.86
CA GLU A 73 -9.65 -3.77 -13.15
C GLU A 73 -8.94 -4.92 -13.88
N GLU A 74 -7.60 -4.92 -13.93
CA GLU A 74 -6.82 -6.00 -14.54
C GLU A 74 -7.06 -7.36 -13.86
N HIS A 75 -7.29 -7.37 -12.55
CA HIS A 75 -7.54 -8.60 -11.79
C HIS A 75 -8.98 -9.11 -11.92
N GLY A 76 -9.89 -8.30 -12.47
CA GLY A 76 -11.31 -8.65 -12.57
C GLY A 76 -11.97 -8.90 -11.21
N VAL A 77 -11.47 -8.25 -10.16
CA VAL A 77 -11.99 -8.39 -8.78
C VAL A 77 -12.80 -7.16 -8.39
N GLN A 78 -13.69 -7.32 -7.42
CA GLN A 78 -14.40 -6.20 -6.80
C GLN A 78 -13.62 -5.75 -5.57
N ALA A 79 -13.01 -4.56 -5.64
CA ALA A 79 -12.34 -3.92 -4.52
C ALA A 79 -12.51 -2.40 -4.58
N ALA A 80 -12.72 -1.77 -3.42
CA ALA A 80 -12.79 -0.32 -3.31
C ALA A 80 -11.38 0.27 -3.23
N VAL A 81 -11.15 1.40 -3.92
CA VAL A 81 -9.90 2.16 -3.85
C VAL A 81 -10.21 3.57 -3.36
N LEU A 82 -9.64 3.93 -2.21
CA LEU A 82 -9.95 5.15 -1.48
C LEU A 82 -8.66 5.89 -1.12
N GLY A 83 -8.76 7.19 -0.93
CA GLY A 83 -7.66 8.03 -0.45
C GLY A 83 -8.04 8.80 0.81
N THR A 84 -7.09 8.98 1.73
CA THR A 84 -7.39 9.67 3.00
C THR A 84 -7.53 11.18 2.83
N LEU A 85 -6.60 11.83 2.14
CA LEU A 85 -6.53 13.29 2.04
C LEU A 85 -6.35 13.74 0.58
N ARG A 86 -6.65 15.01 0.33
CA ARG A 86 -6.46 15.65 -0.98
C ARG A 86 -5.78 17.00 -0.79
N ARG A 87 -4.90 17.36 -1.73
CA ARG A 87 -4.26 18.67 -1.77
C ARG A 87 -5.32 19.76 -1.75
N ASP A 88 -5.05 20.83 -1.00
CA ASP A 88 -5.93 21.99 -0.83
C ASP A 88 -7.30 21.66 -0.20
N GLN A 89 -7.42 20.48 0.44
CA GLN A 89 -8.58 20.05 1.21
C GLN A 89 -8.13 19.68 2.63
N ASP A 90 -7.80 20.71 3.40
CA ASP A 90 -7.19 20.59 4.72
C ASP A 90 -8.19 20.24 5.83
N GLY A 91 -7.65 19.70 6.93
CA GLY A 91 -8.36 19.55 8.19
C GLY A 91 -9.11 18.22 8.37
N PRO A 92 -9.63 17.96 9.59
CA PRO A 92 -10.27 16.69 9.93
C PRO A 92 -11.51 16.35 9.07
N GLY A 93 -12.18 17.36 8.49
CA GLY A 93 -13.37 17.18 7.68
C GLY A 93 -13.14 16.34 6.41
N ARG A 94 -12.00 16.51 5.73
CA ARG A 94 -11.67 15.69 4.55
C ARG A 94 -11.44 14.24 4.94
N PHE A 95 -10.73 13.99 6.05
CA PHE A 95 -10.52 12.64 6.55
C PHE A 95 -11.85 11.96 6.93
N LEU A 96 -12.75 12.66 7.63
CA LEU A 96 -14.07 12.14 7.98
C LEU A 96 -14.94 11.86 6.75
N THR A 97 -14.83 12.69 5.70
CA THR A 97 -15.52 12.45 4.43
C THR A 97 -15.07 11.14 3.81
N SER A 98 -13.76 10.86 3.80
CA SER A 98 -13.20 9.61 3.27
C SER A 98 -13.64 8.34 4.03
N LEU A 99 -14.25 8.47 5.22
CA LEU A 99 -14.84 7.32 5.94
C LEU A 99 -16.26 6.99 5.48
N GLY A 100 -16.95 7.94 4.85
CA GLY A 100 -18.30 7.74 4.29
C GLY A 100 -18.32 7.44 2.80
N ASP A 101 -17.17 7.53 2.13
CA ASP A 101 -16.93 7.15 0.73
C ASP A 101 -16.79 5.62 0.61
#